data_AF-A0A7C2P2I4-F1
#
_entry.id   AF-A0A7C2P2I4-F1
#
_cell.length_a   1.000
_cell.length_b   1.000
_cell.length_c   1.000
_cell.angle_alpha   90.00
_cell.angle_beta   90.00
_cell.angle_gamma   90.00
#
_symmetry.space_group_name_H-M   'P 1'
#
loop_
_entity.id
_entity.type
_entity.pdbx_description
1 polymer ?
#
loop_
_entity_poly.entity_id
_entity_poly.type
_entity_poly.pdbx_seq_one_letter_code
_entity_poly.pdbx_strand_id
1 'polypeptide(L)' 'MANGFLQEGFRRARAAVEPVVRQTVTAEYAERLQQADAKQRRHLLRMMKREIHRRVDEKAPRWGLY' A
#
# COMPACT_ATOMS: atom_id res chain seq x y z
N MET A 1 -16.80 23.26 -12.43
CA MET A 1 -15.92 22.14 -12.85
C MET A 1 -14.65 22.10 -11.98
N ALA A 2 -14.74 21.67 -10.71
CA ALA A 2 -13.63 21.70 -9.75
C ALA A 2 -13.10 20.30 -9.33
N ASN A 3 -13.75 19.22 -9.78
CA ASN A 3 -13.44 17.86 -9.33
C ASN A 3 -12.20 17.22 -9.97
N GLY A 4 -11.67 17.79 -11.06
CA GLY A 4 -10.48 17.25 -11.76
C GLY A 4 -9.16 17.46 -11.01
N PHE A 5 -8.96 18.66 -10.44
CA PHE A 5 -7.73 19.02 -9.73
C PHE A 5 -7.55 18.24 -8.42
N LEU A 6 -8.64 18.04 -7.67
CA LEU A 6 -8.59 17.24 -6.43
C LEU A 6 -8.27 15.78 -6.73
N GLN A 7 -8.91 15.17 -7.74
CA GLN A 7 -8.61 13.78 -8.14
C GLN A 7 -7.16 13.59 -8.57
N GLU A 8 -6.59 14.57 -9.27
CA GLU A 8 -5.20 14.51 -9.70
C GLU A 8 -4.21 14.69 -8.54
N GLY A 9 -4.54 15.56 -7.56
CA GLY A 9 -3.81 15.67 -6.30
C GLY A 9 -3.78 14.36 -5.51
N PHE A 10 -4.92 13.67 -5.37
CA PHE A 10 -4.99 12.36 -4.71
C PHE A 10 -4.21 11.27 -5.44
N ARG A 11 -4.25 11.26 -6.78
CA ARG A 11 -3.45 10.31 -7.58
C ARG A 11 -1.95 10.53 -7.39
N ARG A 12 -1.50 11.79 -7.42
CA ARG A 12 -0.08 12.13 -7.19
C ARG A 12 0.36 11.82 -5.76
N ALA A 13 -0.48 12.11 -4.77
CA ALA A 13 -0.22 11.76 -3.37
C ALA A 13 -0.10 10.24 -3.19
N ARG A 14 -0.99 9.44 -3.79
CA ARG A 14 -0.87 7.97 -3.79
C ARG A 14 0.41 7.50 -4.46
N ALA A 15 0.75 8.03 -5.64
CA ALA A 15 1.95 7.64 -6.37
C ALA A 15 3.24 7.96 -5.59
N ALA A 16 3.25 9.02 -4.79
CA ALA A 16 4.38 9.36 -3.91
C ALA A 16 4.46 8.45 -2.67
N VAL A 17 3.33 8.05 -2.10
CA VAL A 17 3.26 7.27 -0.86
C VAL A 17 3.40 5.76 -1.10
N GLU A 18 2.88 5.25 -2.21
CA GLU A 18 2.92 3.82 -2.57
C GLU A 18 4.32 3.21 -2.54
N PRO A 19 5.38 3.79 -3.14
CA PRO A 19 6.72 3.19 -3.10
C PRO A 19 7.28 3.12 -1.68
N VAL A 20 7.04 4.14 -0.85
CA VAL A 20 7.48 4.18 0.55
C VAL A 20 6.78 3.09 1.35
N VAL A 21 5.45 3.03 1.28
CA VAL A 21 4.64 2.01 1.96
C VAL A 21 5.05 0.60 1.51
N ARG A 22 5.27 0.41 0.21
CA ARG A 22 5.70 -0.87 -0.34
C ARG A 22 7.07 -1.29 0.19
N GLN A 23 8.05 -0.40 0.25
CA GLN A 23 9.36 -0.71 0.84
C GLN A 23 9.24 -1.08 2.32
N THR A 24 8.50 -0.30 3.11
CA THR A 24 8.31 -0.57 4.54
C THR A 24 7.65 -1.93 4.79
N VAL A 25 6.53 -2.21 4.12
CA VAL A 25 5.84 -3.52 4.26
C VAL A 25 6.71 -4.65 3.74
N THR A 26 7.50 -4.43 2.69
CA THR A 26 8.44 -5.46 2.19
C THR A 26 9.53 -5.77 3.19
N ALA A 27 10.09 -4.75 3.86
CA ALA A 27 11.07 -4.93 4.92
C ALA A 27 10.49 -5.69 6.12
N GLU A 28 9.29 -5.32 6.58
CA GLU A 28 8.60 -6.00 7.70
C GLU A 28 8.32 -7.49 7.44
N TYR A 29 8.02 -7.83 6.18
CA TYR A 29 7.72 -9.20 5.79
C TYR A 29 8.95 -9.98 5.27
N ALA A 30 10.10 -9.32 5.07
CA ALA A 30 11.29 -9.94 4.51
C ALA A 30 11.75 -11.13 5.34
N GLU A 31 11.86 -10.95 6.66
CA GLU A 31 12.26 -12.01 7.59
C GLU A 31 11.26 -13.18 7.57
N ARG A 32 9.96 -12.88 7.58
CA ARG A 32 8.89 -13.89 7.53
C ARG A 32 8.89 -14.65 6.21
N LEU A 33 9.20 -13.99 5.09
CA LEU A 33 9.27 -14.61 3.77
C LEU A 33 10.49 -15.52 3.59
N GLN A 34 11.60 -15.23 4.30
CA GLN A 34 12.80 -16.06 4.27
C GLN A 34 12.60 -17.38 5.04
N GLN A 35 11.82 -17.33 6.13
CA GLN A 35 11.56 -18.49 6.99
C GLN A 35 10.34 -19.31 6.54
N ALA A 36 9.54 -18.81 5.59
CA ALA A 36 8.26 -19.41 5.20
C ALA A 36 8.38 -20.45 4.08
N ASP A 37 7.62 -21.53 4.23
CA ASP A 37 7.42 -22.54 3.18
C ASP A 37 6.70 -21.97 1.96
N ALA A 38 6.77 -22.65 0.81
CA ALA A 38 6.16 -22.19 -0.45
C ALA A 38 4.66 -21.83 -0.34
N LYS A 39 3.88 -22.58 0.47
CA LYS A 39 2.45 -22.27 0.73
C LYS A 39 2.29 -21.02 1.59
N GLN A 40 3.08 -20.90 2.66
CA GLN A 40 3.07 -19.75 3.56
C GLN A 40 3.54 -18.49 2.82
N ARG A 41 4.54 -18.61 1.95
CA ARG A 41 5.05 -17.51 1.11
C ARG A 41 3.97 -16.93 0.20
N ARG A 42 3.16 -17.79 -0.44
CA ARG A 42 1.99 -17.32 -1.22
C ARG A 42 0.95 -16.60 -0.37
N HIS A 43 0.71 -17.08 0.85
CA HIS A 43 -0.21 -16.43 1.78
C HIS A 43 0.34 -15.06 2.24
N LEU A 44 1.61 -14.99 2.65
CA LEU A 44 2.30 -13.78 3.07
C LEU A 44 2.31 -12.72 1.96
N LEU A 45 2.55 -13.10 0.71
CA LEU A 45 2.48 -12.17 -0.43
C LEU A 45 1.07 -11.58 -0.62
N ARG A 46 0.02 -12.39 -0.45
CA ARG A 46 -1.37 -11.88 -0.48
C ARG A 46 -1.65 -10.92 0.67
N MET A 47 -1.15 -11.24 1.87
CA MET A 47 -1.28 -10.38 3.04
C MET A 47 -0.54 -9.06 2.85
N MET A 48 0.72 -9.08 2.37
CA MET A 48 1.48 -7.88 2.04
C MET A 48 0.76 -6.97 1.06
N LYS A 49 0.18 -7.53 -0.01
CA LYS A 49 -0.55 -6.70 -0.99
C LYS A 49 -1.75 -6.00 -0.36
N ARG A 50 -2.48 -6.69 0.52
CA ARG A 50 -3.60 -6.11 1.28
C ARG A 50 -3.12 -5.03 2.26
N GLU A 51 -2.01 -5.30 2.95
CA GLU A 51 -1.38 -4.37 3.89
C GLU A 51 -0.93 -3.07 3.19
N ILE A 52 -0.28 -3.20 2.03
CA ILE A 52 0.14 -2.07 1.20
C ILE A 52 -1.08 -1.25 0.79
N HIS A 53 -2.12 -1.88 0.26
CA HIS A 53 -3.35 -1.19 -0.12
C HIS A 53 -3.97 -0.45 1.06
N ARG A 54 -4.10 -1.12 2.22
CA ARG A 54 -4.67 -0.53 3.43
C ARG A 54 -3.87 0.68 3.90
N ARG A 55 -2.54 0.58 4.01
CA ARG A 55 -1.68 1.69 4.45
C ARG A 55 -1.63 2.84 3.44
N VAL A 56 -1.71 2.56 2.14
CA VAL A 56 -1.85 3.59 1.10
C VAL A 56 -3.21 4.28 1.22
N ASP A 57 -4.29 3.53 1.46
CA ASP A 57 -5.62 4.08 1.66
C ASP A 57 -5.71 4.92 2.95
N GLU A 58 -5.03 4.53 4.04
CA GLU A 58 -4.95 5.29 5.29
C GLU A 58 -4.15 6.61 5.13
N LYS A 59 -3.02 6.58 4.39
CA LYS A 59 -2.16 7.76 4.19
C LYS A 59 -2.65 8.69 3.07
N ALA A 60 -3.36 8.15 2.09
CA ALA A 60 -3.93 8.89 0.96
C ALA A 60 -5.39 8.46 0.76
N PRO A 61 -6.28 8.85 1.69
CA PRO A 61 -7.69 8.52 1.63
C PRO A 61 -8.28 9.00 0.31
N ARG A 62 -9.00 8.09 -0.36
CA ARG A 62 -9.62 8.35 -1.66
C ARG A 62 -10.77 9.35 -1.56
N TRP A 63 -11.23 9.61 -0.34
CA TRP A 63 -12.32 10.50 0.01
C TRP A 63 -11.72 11.41 1.06
N GLY A 64 -11.40 12.65 0.68
CA GLY A 64 -11.07 13.66 1.67
C GLY A 64 -12.25 13.81 2.61
N LEU A 65 -12.03 13.49 3.89
CA LEU A 65 -12.76 13.98 5.07
C LEU A 65 -14.29 14.01 4.93
N TYR A 66 -14.96 12.99 5.50
CA TYR A 66 -16.21 13.28 6.21
C TYR A 66 -15.88 14.08 7.46
#